data_AF-A0A1I6GW70-F1
#
_entry.id   AF-A0A1I6GW70-F1
#
_cell.length_a   1.000
_cell.length_b   1.000
_cell.length_c   1.000
_cell.angle_alpha   90.00
_cell.angle_beta   90.00
_cell.angle_gamma   90.00
#
_symmetry.space_group_name_H-M   'P 1'
#
loop_
_entity.id
_entity.type
_entity.pdbx_description
1 polymer ?
#
loop_
_entity_poly.entity_id
_entity_poly.type
_entity_poly.pdbx_seq_one_letter_code
_entity_poly.pdbx_strand_id
1 'polypeptide(L)'
;MESLRTKAASLTKKRLLIESLALLLIISTPFVFKSHEYFPVDPDETISFLGIEITRNGFSDIGAYIWFLLGKIIPLYLLVIWFFTCKHWWYHTILIPICMYAFQIFEAVYFEDPAVDTENVLWILPICMVIIPFVYFVRLKLFDKYVHGIDLEAMNAELQYYKTKEKEQMQKAGIYTDESITAETVEQDLSDATPKRTINQLLSSVQASFRSLF
;
A
#
# COMPACT_ATOMS: atom_id res chain seq x y z
N MET A 1 27.95 -15.83 -7.64
CA MET A 1 28.26 -14.38 -7.62
C MET A 1 27.78 -13.64 -8.88
N GLU A 2 27.87 -14.24 -10.06
CA GLU A 2 27.45 -13.61 -11.33
C GLU A 2 25.92 -13.40 -11.47
N SER A 3 25.11 -14.34 -10.96
CA SER A 3 23.64 -14.22 -10.92
C SER A 3 23.13 -13.08 -10.02
N LEU A 4 23.86 -12.76 -8.94
CA LEU A 4 23.51 -11.66 -8.04
C LEU A 4 23.81 -10.30 -8.69
N ARG A 5 24.91 -10.19 -9.44
CA ARG A 5 25.28 -8.95 -10.16
C ARG A 5 24.30 -8.63 -11.29
N THR A 6 23.82 -9.64 -12.03
CA THR A 6 22.85 -9.45 -13.12
C THR A 6 21.46 -9.07 -12.58
N LYS A 7 21.00 -9.69 -11.49
CA LYS A 7 19.73 -9.33 -10.82
C LYS A 7 19.79 -7.89 -10.29
N ALA A 8 20.88 -7.51 -9.59
CA ALA A 8 21.07 -6.15 -9.11
C ALA A 8 21.10 -5.10 -10.24
N ALA A 9 21.82 -5.36 -11.34
CA ALA A 9 21.85 -4.45 -12.49
C ALA A 9 20.46 -4.27 -13.15
N SER A 10 19.64 -5.33 -13.19
CA SER A 10 18.28 -5.26 -13.74
C SER A 10 17.32 -4.43 -12.88
N LEU A 11 17.46 -4.50 -11.54
CA LEU A 11 16.67 -3.71 -10.60
C LEU A 11 17.01 -2.22 -10.70
N THR A 12 18.29 -1.89 -10.81
CA THR A 12 18.75 -0.50 -10.99
C THR A 12 18.23 0.10 -12.29
N LYS A 13 18.24 -0.64 -13.41
CA LYS A 13 17.67 -0.17 -14.68
C LYS A 13 16.18 0.13 -14.58
N LYS A 14 15.38 -0.76 -13.97
CA LYS A 14 13.94 -0.56 -13.80
C LYS A 14 13.63 0.69 -12.96
N ARG A 15 14.40 0.91 -11.89
CA ARG A 15 14.28 2.10 -11.04
C ARG A 15 14.59 3.38 -11.82
N LEU A 16 15.67 3.40 -12.58
CA LEU A 16 16.03 4.55 -13.42
C LEU A 16 14.99 4.84 -14.51
N LEU A 17 14.37 3.80 -15.09
CA LEU A 17 13.28 3.98 -16.04
C LEU A 17 12.04 4.62 -15.40
N ILE A 18 11.68 4.21 -14.17
CA ILE A 18 10.53 4.79 -13.46
C ILE A 18 10.79 6.25 -13.09
N GLU A 19 12.00 6.56 -12.61
CA GLU A 19 12.41 7.92 -12.22
C GLU A 19 12.47 8.84 -13.46
N SER A 20 12.99 8.34 -14.58
CA SER A 20 13.01 9.06 -15.86
C SER A 20 11.61 9.30 -16.42
N LEU A 21 10.72 8.30 -16.35
CA LEU A 21 9.34 8.43 -16.79
C LEU A 21 8.59 9.48 -15.95
N ALA A 22 8.74 9.45 -14.63
CA ALA A 22 8.14 10.45 -13.74
C ALA A 22 8.65 11.87 -14.04
N LEU A 23 9.94 12.04 -14.33
CA LEU A 23 10.52 13.33 -14.70
C LEU A 23 9.95 13.85 -16.04
N LEU A 24 9.88 12.99 -17.06
CA LEU A 24 9.29 13.32 -18.36
C LEU A 24 7.85 13.78 -18.19
N LEU A 25 7.09 13.03 -17.41
CA LEU A 25 5.71 13.33 -17.05
C LEU A 25 5.61 14.73 -16.41
N ILE A 26 6.45 15.08 -15.43
CA ILE A 26 6.44 16.42 -14.81
C ILE A 26 6.79 17.51 -15.83
N ILE A 27 7.80 17.30 -16.69
CA ILE A 27 8.21 18.26 -17.73
C ILE A 27 7.11 18.46 -18.78
N SER A 28 6.29 17.44 -19.04
CA SER A 28 5.17 17.54 -20.00
C SER A 28 4.00 18.41 -19.51
N THR A 29 3.95 18.73 -18.22
CA THR A 29 2.85 19.47 -17.58
C THR A 29 2.42 20.75 -18.31
N PRO A 30 3.30 21.72 -18.63
CA PRO A 30 2.90 22.93 -19.35
C PRO A 30 2.31 22.65 -20.74
N PHE A 31 2.78 21.60 -21.43
CA PHE A 31 2.22 21.20 -22.72
C PHE A 31 0.82 20.62 -22.57
N VAL A 32 0.62 19.78 -21.55
CA VAL A 32 -0.71 19.25 -21.22
C VAL A 32 -1.66 20.38 -20.85
N PHE A 33 -1.22 21.36 -20.06
CA PHE A 33 -2.05 22.52 -19.71
C PHE A 33 -2.44 23.35 -20.94
N LYS A 34 -1.48 23.58 -21.84
CA LYS A 34 -1.73 24.32 -23.09
C LYS A 34 -2.65 23.60 -24.08
N SER A 35 -2.93 22.31 -23.87
CA SER A 35 -3.80 21.56 -24.77
C SER A 35 -5.23 22.10 -24.87
N HIS A 36 -5.71 22.84 -23.86
CA HIS A 36 -7.04 23.47 -23.90
C HIS A 36 -7.23 24.44 -25.08
N GLU A 37 -6.15 25.05 -25.59
CA GLU A 37 -6.21 26.01 -26.70
C GLU A 37 -6.52 25.35 -28.05
N TYR A 38 -6.38 24.03 -28.16
CA TYR A 38 -6.70 23.30 -29.40
C TYR A 38 -8.18 22.93 -29.51
N PHE A 39 -8.98 23.20 -28.47
CA PHE A 39 -10.40 22.92 -28.48
C PHE A 39 -11.18 24.14 -29.01
N PRO A 40 -12.25 23.93 -29.79
CA PRO A 40 -13.08 24.98 -30.33
C PRO A 40 -13.66 25.85 -29.22
N VAL A 41 -13.69 27.16 -29.50
CA VAL A 41 -14.31 28.18 -28.66
C VAL A 41 -15.80 28.32 -28.99
N ASP A 42 -16.27 27.68 -30.07
CA ASP A 42 -17.66 27.77 -30.47
C ASP A 42 -18.59 27.04 -29.48
N PRO A 43 -19.67 27.69 -29.00
CA PRO A 43 -20.53 27.17 -27.93
C PRO A 43 -21.43 26.00 -28.35
N ASP A 44 -21.60 25.78 -29.66
CA ASP A 44 -22.52 24.78 -30.23
C ASP A 44 -21.81 23.52 -30.79
N GLU A 45 -20.48 23.47 -30.78
CA GLU A 45 -19.73 22.33 -31.33
C GLU A 45 -19.55 21.22 -30.30
N THR A 46 -20.32 20.14 -30.37
CA THR A 46 -20.08 18.95 -29.54
C THR A 46 -18.85 18.19 -30.04
N ILE A 47 -17.85 18.02 -29.17
CA ILE A 47 -16.64 17.28 -29.51
C ILE A 47 -16.78 15.86 -28.99
N SER A 48 -16.79 14.90 -29.92
CA SER A 48 -16.70 13.48 -29.57
C SER A 48 -15.25 13.11 -29.33
N PHE A 49 -14.83 13.03 -28.08
CA PHE A 49 -13.53 12.45 -27.73
C PHE A 49 -13.73 11.00 -27.27
N LEU A 50 -13.18 10.06 -28.03
CA LEU A 50 -13.14 8.64 -27.68
C LEU A 50 -14.53 8.00 -27.39
N GLY A 51 -15.59 8.48 -28.06
CA GLY A 51 -16.97 7.98 -27.90
C GLY A 51 -17.77 8.62 -26.75
N ILE A 52 -17.22 9.65 -26.10
CA ILE A 52 -17.92 10.48 -25.11
C ILE A 52 -18.17 11.84 -25.75
N GLU A 53 -19.43 12.26 -25.80
CA GLU A 53 -19.81 13.61 -26.21
C GLU A 53 -19.52 14.57 -25.07
N ILE A 54 -18.49 15.42 -25.23
CA ILE A 54 -18.16 16.44 -24.27
C ILE A 54 -18.94 17.70 -24.65
N THR A 55 -19.96 18.02 -23.86
CA THR A 55 -20.69 19.29 -23.96
C THR A 55 -20.04 20.35 -23.07
N ARG A 56 -20.48 21.62 -23.17
CA ARG A 56 -19.91 22.71 -22.36
C ARG A 56 -20.16 22.59 -20.85
N ASN A 57 -20.99 21.63 -20.41
CA ASN A 57 -21.29 21.31 -19.01
C ASN A 57 -21.46 22.55 -18.09
N GLY A 58 -22.30 23.51 -18.49
CA GLY A 58 -22.58 24.73 -17.72
C GLY A 58 -21.60 25.91 -17.89
N PHE A 59 -20.50 25.75 -18.64
CA PHE A 59 -19.52 26.81 -18.91
C PHE A 59 -19.85 27.63 -20.17
N SER A 60 -19.14 28.74 -20.40
CA SER A 60 -19.35 29.57 -21.59
C SER A 60 -19.08 28.81 -22.88
N ASP A 61 -17.92 28.14 -22.94
CA ASP A 61 -17.36 27.46 -24.10
C ASP A 61 -16.65 26.17 -23.66
N ILE A 62 -16.44 25.23 -24.58
CA ILE A 62 -15.80 23.94 -24.27
C ILE A 62 -14.33 24.11 -23.88
N GLY A 63 -13.62 25.03 -24.52
CA GLY A 63 -12.24 25.37 -24.14
C GLY A 63 -12.15 25.86 -22.68
N ALA A 64 -13.13 26.63 -22.20
CA ALA A 64 -13.18 27.11 -20.81
C ALA A 64 -13.43 25.96 -19.82
N TYR A 65 -14.33 25.04 -20.15
CA TYR A 65 -14.57 23.83 -19.37
C TYR A 65 -13.30 22.96 -19.27
N ILE A 66 -12.63 22.71 -20.40
CA ILE A 66 -11.39 21.91 -20.45
C ILE A 66 -10.26 22.60 -19.69
N TRP A 67 -10.13 23.92 -19.80
CA TRP A 67 -9.18 24.71 -19.01
C TRP A 67 -9.43 24.57 -17.51
N PHE A 68 -10.68 24.71 -17.07
CA PHE A 68 -11.08 24.53 -15.67
C PHE A 68 -10.81 23.12 -15.16
N LEU A 69 -11.08 22.10 -15.99
CA LEU A 69 -10.85 20.70 -15.68
C LEU A 69 -9.35 20.37 -15.61
N LEU A 70 -8.55 20.83 -16.58
CA LEU A 70 -7.09 20.70 -16.57
C LEU A 70 -6.47 21.38 -15.36
N GLY A 71 -7.01 22.52 -14.93
CA GLY A 71 -6.61 23.20 -13.70
C GLY A 71 -6.73 22.35 -12.43
N LYS A 72 -7.59 21.31 -12.43
CA LYS A 72 -7.73 20.35 -11.32
C LYS A 72 -7.01 19.03 -11.58
N ILE A 73 -7.09 18.53 -12.81
CA ILE A 73 -6.45 17.27 -13.23
C ILE A 73 -4.94 17.36 -13.08
N ILE A 74 -4.32 18.47 -13.47
CA ILE A 74 -2.85 18.62 -13.41
C ILE A 74 -2.32 18.58 -11.97
N PRO A 75 -2.84 19.37 -11.01
CA PRO A 75 -2.47 19.24 -9.61
C PRO A 75 -2.69 17.82 -9.08
N LEU A 76 -3.83 17.18 -9.39
CA LEU A 76 -4.09 15.80 -8.96
C LEU A 76 -3.04 14.83 -9.48
N TYR A 77 -2.73 14.90 -10.77
CA TYR A 77 -1.74 14.05 -11.42
C TYR A 77 -0.34 14.23 -10.81
N LEU A 78 0.09 15.47 -10.56
CA LEU A 78 1.37 15.75 -9.92
C LEU A 78 1.40 15.23 -8.47
N LEU A 79 0.32 15.38 -7.72
CA LEU A 79 0.18 14.84 -6.37
C LEU A 79 0.23 13.31 -6.37
N VAL A 80 -0.38 12.65 -7.36
CA VAL A 80 -0.32 11.18 -7.50
C VAL A 80 1.10 10.71 -7.79
N ILE A 81 1.83 11.37 -8.70
CA ILE A 81 3.25 11.08 -8.94
C ILE A 81 4.05 11.28 -7.65
N TRP A 82 3.81 12.37 -6.95
CA TRP A 82 4.50 12.67 -5.70
C TRP A 82 4.19 11.64 -4.61
N PHE A 83 2.94 11.22 -4.49
CA PHE A 83 2.50 10.20 -3.55
C PHE A 83 3.20 8.85 -3.78
N PHE A 84 3.38 8.43 -5.04
CA PHE A 84 4.07 7.18 -5.35
C PHE A 84 5.59 7.26 -5.20
N THR A 85 6.17 8.45 -5.41
CA THR A 85 7.62 8.66 -5.28
C THR A 85 8.05 8.95 -3.84
N CYS A 86 7.13 9.42 -2.98
CA CYS A 86 7.40 9.71 -1.58
C CYS A 86 7.60 8.42 -0.76
N LYS A 87 8.74 8.32 -0.07
CA LYS A 87 9.10 7.18 0.80
C LYS A 87 8.85 7.43 2.28
N HIS A 88 8.48 8.66 2.65
CA HIS A 88 8.34 9.07 4.04
C HIS A 88 6.99 8.64 4.63
N TRP A 89 6.88 8.56 5.97
CA TRP A 89 5.61 8.21 6.61
C TRP A 89 4.50 9.23 6.34
N TRP A 90 4.86 10.50 6.09
CA TRP A 90 3.90 11.61 6.02
C TRP A 90 3.17 11.67 4.68
N TYR A 91 3.39 10.69 3.80
CA TYR A 91 2.69 10.56 2.53
C TYR A 91 1.15 10.52 2.69
N HIS A 92 0.64 10.12 3.86
CA HIS A 92 -0.78 10.21 4.21
C HIS A 92 -1.35 11.63 4.09
N THR A 93 -0.55 12.67 4.35
CA THR A 93 -0.99 14.07 4.20
C THR A 93 -1.24 14.42 2.73
N ILE A 94 -0.52 13.80 1.78
CA ILE A 94 -0.70 14.01 0.33
C ILE A 94 -2.01 13.36 -0.15
N LEU A 95 -2.49 12.31 0.53
CA LEU A 95 -3.75 11.65 0.23
C LEU A 95 -4.94 12.61 0.36
N ILE A 96 -4.91 13.53 1.32
CA ILE A 96 -6.00 14.48 1.58
C ILE A 96 -6.24 15.40 0.37
N PRO A 97 -5.22 16.12 -0.16
CA PRO A 97 -5.34 16.87 -1.42
C PRO A 97 -5.75 16.02 -2.62
N ILE A 98 -5.24 14.78 -2.75
CA ILE A 98 -5.63 13.89 -3.86
C ILE A 98 -7.13 13.61 -3.83
N CYS A 99 -7.67 13.27 -2.65
CA CYS A 99 -9.09 13.03 -2.49
C CYS A 99 -9.90 14.30 -2.78
N MET A 100 -9.43 15.47 -2.32
CA MET A 100 -10.09 16.75 -2.59
C MET A 100 -10.17 17.07 -4.09
N TYR A 101 -9.06 16.99 -4.81
CA TYR A 101 -9.07 17.27 -6.25
C TYR A 101 -9.85 16.22 -7.04
N ALA A 102 -9.77 14.94 -6.65
CA ALA A 102 -10.54 13.87 -7.30
C ALA A 102 -12.04 14.14 -7.18
N PHE A 103 -12.44 14.61 -6.01
CA PHE A 103 -13.80 14.99 -5.73
C PHE A 103 -14.25 16.21 -6.55
N GLN A 104 -13.45 17.28 -6.58
CA GLN A 104 -13.76 18.47 -7.38
C GLN A 104 -13.88 18.17 -8.87
N ILE A 105 -13.11 17.20 -9.39
CA ILE A 105 -13.23 16.75 -10.78
C ILE A 105 -14.52 15.97 -10.99
N PHE A 106 -14.88 15.10 -10.05
CA PHE A 106 -16.14 14.35 -10.11
C PHE A 106 -17.34 15.30 -10.15
N GLU A 107 -17.39 16.29 -9.26
CA GLU A 107 -18.48 17.26 -9.28
C GLU A 107 -18.53 18.06 -10.58
N ALA A 108 -17.37 18.52 -11.06
CA ALA A 108 -17.28 19.27 -12.31
C ALA A 108 -17.77 18.48 -13.53
N VAL A 109 -17.84 17.15 -13.46
CA VAL A 109 -18.33 16.28 -14.55
C VAL A 109 -19.79 15.88 -14.35
N TYR A 110 -20.26 15.73 -13.11
CA TYR A 110 -21.61 15.22 -12.81
C TYR A 110 -22.66 16.30 -12.60
N PHE A 111 -22.24 17.49 -12.16
CA PHE A 111 -23.14 18.62 -11.96
C PHE A 111 -22.96 19.65 -13.08
N GLU A 112 -24.08 20.05 -13.68
CA GLU A 112 -24.13 21.05 -14.75
C GLU A 112 -24.23 22.49 -14.21
N ASP A 113 -24.39 22.66 -12.89
CA ASP A 113 -24.56 23.97 -12.27
C ASP A 113 -23.19 24.63 -11.99
N PRO A 114 -22.93 25.87 -12.44
CA PRO A 114 -21.72 26.62 -12.09
C PRO A 114 -21.55 26.88 -10.58
N ALA A 115 -22.60 26.75 -9.76
CA ALA A 115 -22.55 26.87 -8.30
C ALA A 115 -22.23 25.52 -7.61
N VAL A 116 -21.12 24.89 -8.01
CA VAL A 116 -20.71 23.54 -7.60
C VAL A 116 -20.47 23.41 -6.08
N ASP A 117 -20.19 24.50 -5.36
CA ASP A 117 -19.54 24.44 -4.04
C ASP A 117 -20.44 24.58 -2.79
N THR A 118 -21.77 24.73 -2.90
CA THR A 118 -22.57 25.14 -1.71
C THR A 118 -23.43 24.04 -1.06
N GLU A 119 -24.02 23.12 -1.82
CA GLU A 119 -24.99 22.15 -1.25
C GLU A 119 -24.57 20.67 -1.31
N ASN A 120 -23.55 20.33 -2.10
CA ASN A 120 -23.19 18.93 -2.37
C ASN A 120 -22.21 18.32 -1.37
N VAL A 121 -21.73 19.09 -0.38
CA VAL A 121 -20.71 18.66 0.60
C VAL A 121 -21.07 17.40 1.39
N LEU A 122 -22.37 17.12 1.58
CA LEU A 122 -22.82 15.91 2.26
C LEU A 122 -22.91 14.67 1.35
N TRP A 123 -23.08 14.84 0.03
CA TRP A 123 -23.05 13.75 -0.96
C TRP A 123 -21.62 13.23 -1.23
N ILE A 124 -20.60 13.95 -0.76
CA ILE A 124 -19.16 13.64 -0.88
C ILE A 124 -18.75 12.40 -0.10
N LEU A 125 -19.31 12.22 1.10
CA LEU A 125 -18.88 11.21 2.07
C LEU A 125 -18.83 9.78 1.50
N PRO A 126 -19.87 9.26 0.83
CA PRO A 126 -19.84 7.89 0.29
C PRO A 126 -18.80 7.68 -0.80
N ILE A 127 -18.53 8.68 -1.64
CA ILE A 127 -17.53 8.59 -2.72
C ILE A 127 -16.12 8.61 -2.13
N CYS A 128 -15.86 9.49 -1.17
CA CYS A 128 -14.60 9.52 -0.42
C CYS A 128 -14.34 8.20 0.33
N MET A 129 -15.39 7.57 0.87
CA MET A 129 -15.29 6.26 1.53
C MET A 129 -14.78 5.16 0.58
N VAL A 130 -14.98 5.28 -0.74
CA VAL A 130 -14.48 4.32 -1.75
C VAL A 130 -13.11 4.72 -2.28
N ILE A 131 -12.88 6.01 -2.54
CA ILE A 131 -11.61 6.50 -3.12
C ILE A 131 -10.44 6.30 -2.15
N ILE A 132 -10.63 6.58 -0.85
CA ILE A 132 -9.59 6.43 0.17
C ILE A 132 -9.03 5.00 0.22
N PRO A 133 -9.84 3.93 0.40
CA PRO A 133 -9.33 2.58 0.42
C PRO A 133 -8.81 2.14 -0.95
N PHE A 134 -9.38 2.63 -2.06
CA PHE A 134 -8.85 2.33 -3.40
C PHE A 134 -7.42 2.84 -3.58
N VAL A 135 -7.15 4.11 -3.26
CA VAL A 135 -5.80 4.69 -3.37
C VAL A 135 -4.85 4.02 -2.37
N TYR A 136 -5.33 3.71 -1.16
CA TYR A 136 -4.55 2.96 -0.17
C TYR A 136 -4.19 1.55 -0.65
N PHE A 137 -5.11 0.85 -1.30
CA PHE A 137 -4.90 -0.48 -1.87
C PHE A 137 -3.89 -0.47 -3.01
N VAL A 138 -3.98 0.51 -3.92
CA VAL A 138 -2.99 0.69 -4.99
C VAL A 138 -1.60 0.87 -4.40
N ARG A 139 -1.48 1.67 -3.33
CA ARG A 139 -0.21 1.85 -2.61
C ARG A 139 0.26 0.57 -1.94
N LEU A 140 -0.60 -0.21 -1.30
CA LEU A 140 -0.24 -1.52 -0.72
C LEU A 140 0.32 -2.46 -1.78
N LYS A 141 -0.39 -2.64 -2.90
CA LYS A 141 0.07 -3.47 -4.04
C LYS A 141 1.39 -2.98 -4.65
N LEU A 142 1.62 -1.67 -4.66
CA LEU A 142 2.87 -1.09 -5.13
C LEU A 142 3.99 -1.23 -4.08
N PHE A 143 3.72 -1.06 -2.79
CA PHE A 143 4.74 -1.18 -1.73
C PHE A 143 5.23 -2.61 -1.55
N ASP A 144 4.33 -3.58 -1.72
CA ASP A 144 4.63 -5.01 -1.68
C ASP A 144 5.58 -5.41 -2.82
N LYS A 145 5.50 -4.70 -3.97
CA LYS A 145 6.33 -4.98 -5.16
C LYS A 145 7.59 -4.11 -5.29
N TYR A 146 7.58 -2.86 -4.77
CA TYR A 146 8.62 -1.86 -5.04
C TYR A 146 9.43 -1.41 -3.82
N VAL A 147 8.92 -1.52 -2.59
CA VAL A 147 9.62 -1.04 -1.38
C VAL A 147 10.07 -2.19 -0.48
N HIS A 148 9.34 -3.31 -0.42
CA HIS A 148 9.85 -4.55 0.18
C HIS A 148 10.80 -5.29 -0.77
N GLY A 149 11.72 -4.55 -1.41
CA GLY A 149 12.95 -5.13 -1.99
C GLY A 149 13.82 -5.85 -0.96
N ILE A 150 13.38 -5.91 0.31
CA ILE A 150 13.74 -6.89 1.34
C ILE A 150 12.65 -7.98 1.34
N ASP A 151 12.58 -8.63 0.18
CA ASP A 151 12.36 -10.04 -0.03
C ASP A 151 11.65 -10.78 1.12
N LEU A 152 10.32 -10.92 1.02
CA LEU A 152 9.58 -11.89 1.83
C LEU A 152 10.22 -13.29 1.67
N GLU A 153 10.80 -13.57 0.49
CA GLU A 153 11.60 -14.75 0.21
C GLU A 153 12.93 -14.76 0.99
N ALA A 154 13.64 -13.63 1.16
CA ALA A 154 14.88 -13.57 1.96
C ALA A 154 14.58 -13.64 3.44
N MET A 155 13.53 -12.98 3.92
CA MET A 155 13.10 -13.09 5.31
C MET A 155 12.64 -14.52 5.62
N ASN A 156 11.89 -15.15 4.72
CA ASN A 156 11.58 -16.57 4.83
C ASN A 156 12.83 -17.44 4.72
N ALA A 157 13.79 -17.12 3.85
CA ALA A 157 15.04 -17.87 3.71
C ALA A 157 15.95 -17.72 4.94
N GLU A 158 16.03 -16.52 5.53
CA GLU A 158 16.72 -16.25 6.81
C GLU A 158 16.02 -17.01 7.94
N LEU A 159 14.69 -16.94 8.03
CA LEU A 159 13.91 -17.69 9.03
C LEU A 159 14.12 -19.20 8.88
N GLN A 160 14.11 -19.73 7.65
CA GLN A 160 14.37 -21.14 7.36
C GLN A 160 15.82 -21.54 7.67
N TYR A 161 16.79 -20.66 7.40
CA TYR A 161 18.18 -20.87 7.76
C TYR A 161 18.38 -20.97 9.27
N TYR A 162 17.78 -20.07 10.05
CA TYR A 162 17.82 -20.13 11.52
C TYR A 162 17.10 -21.36 12.07
N LYS A 163 15.91 -21.71 11.55
CA LYS A 163 15.18 -22.94 11.90
C LYS A 163 16.00 -24.20 11.62
N THR A 164 16.68 -24.26 10.48
CA THR A 164 17.52 -25.41 10.10
C THR A 164 18.73 -25.53 11.03
N LYS A 165 19.39 -24.41 11.35
CA LYS A 165 20.50 -24.39 12.31
C LYS A 165 20.07 -24.78 13.72
N GLU A 166 18.91 -24.35 14.19
CA GLU A 166 18.35 -24.81 15.47
C GLU A 166 18.08 -26.32 15.44
N LYS A 167 17.44 -26.84 14.38
CA LYS A 167 17.19 -28.28 14.22
C LYS A 167 18.49 -29.08 14.24
N GLU A 168 19.54 -28.63 13.56
CA GLU A 168 20.86 -29.28 13.58
C GLU A 168 21.51 -29.27 14.97
N GLN A 169 21.37 -28.16 15.72
CA GLN A 169 21.88 -28.06 17.08
C GLN A 169 21.11 -28.95 18.06
N MET A 170 19.78 -29.01 17.92
CA MET A 170 18.90 -29.86 18.72
C MET A 170 19.15 -31.36 18.45
N GLN A 171 19.36 -31.74 17.19
CA GLN A 171 19.74 -33.11 16.82
C GLN A 171 21.11 -33.50 17.40
N LYS A 172 22.10 -32.60 17.35
CA LYS A 172 23.42 -32.82 18.00
C LYS A 172 23.32 -32.95 19.52
N ALA A 173 22.34 -32.30 20.14
CA ALA A 173 22.03 -32.44 21.56
C ALA A 173 21.16 -33.67 21.90
N GLY A 174 20.79 -34.49 20.90
CA GLY A 174 20.00 -35.71 21.10
C GLY A 174 18.49 -35.49 21.31
N ILE A 175 17.98 -34.29 20.99
CA ILE A 175 16.56 -33.92 21.14
C ILE A 175 15.91 -33.91 19.74
N TYR A 176 14.99 -34.85 19.48
CA TYR A 176 14.21 -34.91 18.24
C TYR A 176 12.87 -34.18 18.44
N THR A 177 12.63 -33.11 17.69
CA THR A 177 11.34 -32.40 17.62
C THR A 177 10.56 -32.89 16.40
N ASP A 178 9.42 -33.54 16.65
CA ASP A 178 8.44 -33.95 15.64
C ASP A 178 7.62 -32.73 15.17
N GLU A 179 7.22 -32.69 13.88
CA GLU A 179 6.58 -31.52 13.24
C GLU A 179 5.14 -31.24 13.73
N SER A 180 4.62 -32.03 14.67
CA SER A 180 3.25 -31.93 15.18
C SER A 180 3.04 -30.87 16.28
N ILE A 181 4.06 -30.08 16.63
CA ILE A 181 3.99 -29.15 17.76
C ILE A 181 3.54 -27.75 17.30
N THR A 182 2.24 -27.50 17.36
CA THR A 182 1.64 -26.15 17.32
C THR A 182 1.74 -25.46 18.68
N ALA A 183 1.75 -24.13 18.73
CA ALA A 183 1.88 -23.37 19.98
C ALA A 183 0.87 -23.79 21.07
N GLU A 184 -0.34 -24.21 20.67
CA GLU A 184 -1.39 -24.73 21.56
C GLU A 184 -1.00 -26.06 22.24
N THR A 185 -0.27 -26.94 21.57
CA THR A 185 0.13 -28.24 22.13
C THR A 185 1.29 -28.12 23.12
N VAL A 186 2.14 -27.09 22.98
CA VAL A 186 3.22 -26.80 23.95
C VAL A 186 2.66 -26.28 25.26
N GLU A 187 1.64 -25.41 25.22
CA GLU A 187 0.99 -24.91 26.44
C GLU A 187 0.27 -26.03 27.20
N GLN A 188 -0.40 -26.96 26.50
CA GLN A 188 -1.02 -28.13 27.15
C GLN A 188 0.01 -29.06 27.81
N ASP A 189 1.15 -29.32 27.16
CA ASP A 189 2.16 -30.22 27.72
C ASP A 189 2.89 -29.59 28.92
N LEU A 190 3.07 -28.26 28.92
CA LEU A 190 3.57 -27.51 30.10
C LEU A 190 2.56 -27.48 31.26
N SER A 191 1.25 -27.39 30.99
CA SER A 191 0.24 -27.38 32.07
C SER A 191 0.06 -28.75 32.72
N ASP A 192 0.21 -29.84 31.96
CA ASP A 192 -0.20 -31.15 32.43
C ASP A 192 0.95 -32.00 33.00
N ALA A 193 2.19 -31.84 32.52
CA ALA A 193 3.33 -32.68 32.91
C ALA A 193 4.19 -32.09 34.05
N THR A 194 4.41 -30.79 34.06
CA THR A 194 5.31 -30.10 34.99
C THR A 194 4.80 -30.05 36.44
N PRO A 195 3.50 -29.81 36.71
CA PRO A 195 2.99 -29.76 38.08
C PRO A 195 3.01 -31.12 38.77
N LYS A 196 2.63 -32.19 38.05
CA LYS A 196 2.56 -33.55 38.63
C LYS A 196 3.94 -34.09 39.00
N ARG A 197 4.97 -33.81 38.17
CA ARG A 197 6.36 -34.18 38.47
C ARG A 197 6.90 -33.42 39.68
N THR A 198 6.66 -32.12 39.75
CA THR A 198 7.11 -31.27 40.87
C THR A 198 6.40 -31.64 42.17
N ILE A 199 5.09 -31.92 42.12
CA ILE A 199 4.32 -32.36 43.29
C ILE A 199 4.81 -33.73 43.78
N ASN A 200 5.02 -34.70 42.89
CA ASN A 200 5.55 -36.01 43.30
C ASN A 200 6.97 -35.91 43.88
N GLN A 201 7.82 -35.03 43.34
CA GLN A 201 9.14 -34.76 43.91
C GLN A 201 9.03 -34.13 45.30
N LEU A 202 8.17 -33.12 45.48
CA LEU A 202 7.94 -32.50 46.79
C LEU A 202 7.37 -33.49 47.81
N LEU A 203 6.40 -34.31 47.40
CA LEU A 203 5.77 -35.30 48.26
C LEU A 203 6.77 -36.39 48.66
N SER A 204 7.63 -36.82 47.74
CA SER A 204 8.73 -37.74 48.03
C SER A 204 9.80 -37.13 48.95
N SER A 205 10.13 -35.84 48.77
CA SER A 205 11.09 -35.15 49.65
C SER A 205 10.52 -34.93 51.05
N VAL A 206 9.24 -34.58 51.17
CA VAL A 206 8.56 -34.43 52.47
C VAL A 206 8.47 -35.79 53.17
N GLN A 207 8.12 -36.86 52.45
CA GLN A 207 8.09 -38.20 53.00
C GLN A 207 9.48 -38.66 53.47
N ALA A 208 10.53 -38.38 52.70
CA ALA A 208 11.91 -38.69 53.08
C ALA A 208 12.35 -37.90 54.33
N SER A 209 12.00 -36.62 54.43
CA SER A 209 12.30 -35.79 55.60
C SER A 209 11.56 -36.24 56.86
N PHE A 210 10.29 -36.63 56.75
CA PHE A 210 9.53 -37.18 57.89
C PHE A 210 10.11 -38.52 58.38
N ARG A 211 10.56 -39.38 57.46
CA ARG A 211 11.19 -40.66 57.80
C ARG A 211 12.58 -40.53 58.42
N SER A 212 13.20 -39.35 58.29
CA SER A 212 14.49 -39.03 58.92
C SER A 212 14.37 -38.35 60.29
N LEU A 213 13.15 -37.98 60.72
CA LEU A 213 12.87 -37.24 61.95
C LEU A 213 12.21 -38.09 63.05
N PHE A 214 11.88 -39.35 62.78
CA PHE A 214 11.33 -40.34 63.71
C PHE A 214 12.05 -41.67 63.54
#